data_AF-A0A7V8GC44-F1
#
_entry.id   AF-A0A7V8GC44-F1
#
_cell.length_a   1.000
_cell.length_b   1.000
_cell.length_c   1.000
_cell.angle_alpha   90.00
_cell.angle_beta   90.00
_cell.angle_gamma   90.00
#
_symmetry.space_group_name_H-M   'P 1'
#
loop_
_entity.id
_entity.type
_entity.pdbx_description
1 polymer ?
#
loop_
_entity_poly.entity_id
_entity_poly.type
_entity_poly.pdbx_seq_one_letter_code
_entity_poly.pdbx_strand_id
1 'polypeptide(L)' 'MTGDSDYLIRIAVADMAALEKFILEQLTPIPGIEKIRSSFALKQVRYKTALPLPTAPS' A
#
# COMPACT_ATOMS: atom_id res chain seq x y z
N MET A 1 -3.65 2.00 12.26
CA MET A 1 -2.31 1.44 12.53
C MET A 1 -2.24 1.09 14.00
N THR A 2 -2.75 -0.10 14.32
CA THR A 2 -2.59 -0.84 15.59
C THR A 2 -2.85 -2.31 15.18
N GLY A 3 -1.83 -2.97 14.62
CA GLY A 3 -1.91 -4.31 14.03
C GLY A 3 -0.52 -4.88 13.76
N ASP A 4 -0.44 -6.08 13.16
CA ASP A 4 0.80 -6.86 12.93
C ASP A 4 1.90 -6.21 12.05
N SER A 5 1.76 -4.95 11.66
CA SER A 5 2.68 -4.31 10.71
C SER A 5 2.88 -2.84 11.05
N ASP A 6 4.14 -2.42 11.07
CA ASP A 6 4.54 -1.04 11.37
C ASP A 6 4.23 -0.08 10.21
N TYR A 7 4.24 -0.59 8.98
CA TYR A 7 4.03 0.19 7.76
C TYR A 7 3.00 -0.46 6.84
N LEU A 8 2.27 0.37 6.11
CA LEU A 8 1.36 -0.04 5.03
C LEU A 8 1.72 0.72 3.76
N ILE A 9 1.99 -0.01 2.69
CA ILE A 9 2.34 0.55 1.38
C ILE A 9 1.27 0.12 0.36
N ARG A 10 0.78 1.07 -0.45
CA ARG A 10 -0.11 0.79 -1.58
C ARG A 10 0.62 1.08 -2.88
N ILE A 11 0.84 0.06 -3.69
CA ILE A 11 1.49 0.17 -5.00
C ILE A 11 0.55 -0.29 -6.12
N ALA A 12 0.80 0.20 -7.34
CA ALA A 12 0.23 -0.34 -8.56
C ALA A 12 1.35 -0.97 -9.38
N VAL A 13 1.15 -2.21 -9.80
CA VAL A 13 2.12 -3.00 -10.57
C VAL A 13 1.43 -3.58 -11.81
N ALA A 14 2.20 -3.85 -12.86
CA ALA A 14 1.65 -4.39 -14.11
C ALA A 14 1.12 -5.83 -13.95
N ASP A 15 1.83 -6.66 -13.18
CA ASP A 15 1.53 -8.07 -12.97
C ASP A 15 2.22 -8.61 -11.69
N MET A 16 2.11 -9.92 -11.46
CA MET A 16 2.70 -10.60 -10.30
C MET A 16 4.24 -10.66 -10.37
N ALA A 17 4.83 -10.78 -11.56
CA ALA A 17 6.28 -10.82 -11.71
C ALA A 17 6.91 -9.45 -11.37
N ALA A 18 6.23 -8.35 -11.73
CA ALA A 18 6.61 -7.01 -11.32
C ALA A 18 6.55 -6.82 -9.80
N LEU A 19 5.56 -7.42 -9.12
CA LEU A 19 5.50 -7.40 -7.66
C LEU A 19 6.67 -8.18 -7.03
N GLU A 20 6.93 -9.40 -7.50
CA GLU A 20 8.01 -10.23 -6.98
C GLU A 20 9.36 -9.51 -7.10
N LYS A 21 9.62 -8.95 -8.29
CA LYS A 21 10.81 -8.13 -8.54
C LYS A 21 10.89 -6.94 -7.59
N PHE A 22 9.79 -6.21 -7.38
CA PHE A 22 9.75 -5.08 -6.45
C PHE A 22 10.07 -5.50 -5.02
N ILE A 23 9.52 -6.62 -4.54
CA ILE A 23 9.80 -7.13 -3.20
C ILE A 23 11.28 -7.50 -3.08
N LEU A 24 11.81 -8.31 -4.01
CA LEU A 24 13.17 -8.84 -3.92
C LEU A 24 14.25 -7.78 -4.13
N GLU A 25 14.07 -6.88 -5.11
CA GLU A 25 15.11 -5.93 -5.49
C GLU A 25 15.01 -4.59 -4.74
N GLN A 26 13.84 -4.22 -4.22
CA GLN A 26 13.64 -2.91 -3.59
C GLN A 26 13.33 -2.98 -2.11
N LEU A 27 12.47 -3.89 -1.66
CA LEU A 27 12.08 -3.97 -0.24
C LEU A 27 13.06 -4.80 0.57
N THR A 28 13.35 -6.03 0.15
CA THR A 28 14.24 -6.96 0.89
C THR A 28 15.63 -6.39 1.19
N PRO A 29 16.27 -5.57 0.32
CA PRO A 29 17.58 -5.01 0.63
C PRO A 29 17.56 -3.92 1.70
N ILE A 30 16.39 -3.38 2.07
CA ILE A 30 16.27 -2.31 3.06
C ILE A 30 16.56 -2.88 4.46
N PRO A 31 17.61 -2.39 5.15
CA PRO A 31 17.92 -2.85 6.50
C PRO A 31 16.76 -2.58 7.46
N GLY A 32 16.44 -3.56 8.31
CA GLY A 32 15.38 -3.46 9.31
C GLY A 32 13.99 -3.88 8.84
N ILE A 33 13.83 -4.27 7.56
CA ILE A 33 12.60 -4.95 7.13
C ILE A 33 12.68 -6.42 7.52
N GLU A 34 11.94 -6.81 8.56
CA GLU A 34 11.92 -8.19 9.05
C GLU A 34 10.92 -9.07 8.30
N LYS A 35 9.73 -8.52 7.99
CA LYS A 35 8.63 -9.30 7.39
C LYS A 35 7.84 -8.47 6.40
N ILE A 36 7.59 -9.08 5.23
CA ILE A 36 6.76 -8.49 4.17
C ILE A 36 5.50 -9.34 4.03
N ARG A 37 4.33 -8.71 4.10
CA ARG A 37 3.02 -9.32 3.82
C ARG A 37 2.34 -8.52 2.72
N SER A 38 2.04 -9.18 1.61
CA SER A 38 1.37 -8.58 0.46
C SER A 38 -0.08 -9.03 0.38
N SER A 39 -0.98 -8.13 0.02
CA SER A 39 -2.39 -8.43 -0.26
C SER A 39 -2.84 -7.72 -1.54
N PHE A 40 -3.76 -8.33 -2.28
CA PHE A 40 -4.22 -7.82 -3.57
C PHE A 40 -5.66 -7.33 -3.48
N ALA A 41 -5.90 -6.13 -4.02
CA ALA A 41 -7.24 -5.62 -4.18
C ALA A 41 -7.92 -6.30 -5.36
N LEU A 42 -8.88 -7.20 -5.08
CA LEU A 42 -9.64 -7.90 -6.13
C LEU A 42 -10.62 -6.97 -6.85
N LYS A 43 -11.17 -6.00 -6.12
CA LYS A 43 -12.12 -5.01 -6.66
C LYS A 43 -11.99 -3.71 -5.88
N GLN A 44 -11.84 -2.59 -6.59
CA GLN A 44 -11.89 -1.26 -5.98
C GLN A 44 -13.35 -0.80 -5.85
N VAL A 45 -13.91 -0.88 -4.64
CA VAL A 45 -15.30 -0.49 -4.38
C VAL A 45 -15.49 1.03 -4.41
N ARG A 46 -14.52 1.79 -3.87
CA ARG A 46 -14.56 3.26 -3.83
C ARG A 46 -13.13 3.83 -3.78
N TYR A 47 -12.90 4.92 -4.49
CA TYR A 47 -11.67 5.71 -4.39
C TYR A 47 -12.02 7.20 -4.31
N LYS A 48 -11.92 7.78 -3.11
CA LYS A 48 -12.18 9.20 -2.84
C LYS A 48 -10.95 9.77 -2.15
N THR A 49 -10.35 10.77 -2.75
CA THR A 49 -9.19 11.50 -2.20
C THR A 49 -9.62 12.76 -1.45
N ALA A 50 -10.80 13.31 -1.77
CA ALA A 50 -11.34 14.46 -1.08
C ALA A 50 -11.69 14.11 0.38
N LEU A 51 -11.09 14.85 1.31
CA LEU A 51 -11.42 14.77 2.72
C LEU A 51 -12.89 15.19 2.94
N PRO A 52 -13.61 14.58 3.91
CA PRO A 52 -14.96 14.99 4.25
C PRO A 52 -14.90 16.28 5.08
N LEU A 53 -14.60 17.40 4.41
CA LEU A 53 -14.60 18.71 5.02
C LEU A 53 -16.02 19.27 5.08
N PRO A 54 -16.42 19.95 6.18
CA PRO A 54 -17.60 20.80 6.17
C PRO A 54 -17.45 21.86 5.07
N THR A 55 -18.51 22.12 4.32
CA THR A 55 -18.54 23.22 3.34
C THR A 55 -18.22 24.51 4.10
N ALA A 56 -17.17 25.24 3.69
CA ALA A 56 -16.81 26.50 4.34
C ALA A 56 -18.02 27.45 4.30
N PRO A 57 -18.35 28.14 5.41
CA PRO A 57 -19.42 29.13 5.40
C PRO A 57 -19.02 30.27 4.43
N SER A 58 -20.01 30.72 3.68
CA SER A 58 -19.93 31.80 2.69
C SER A 58 -19.69 33.15 3.32
#